data_AF-A0A9P6PPB2-F1
#
_entry.id   AF-A0A9P6PPB2-F1
#
_cell.length_a   1.000
_cell.length_b   1.000
_cell.length_c   1.000
_cell.angle_alpha   90.00
_cell.angle_beta   90.00
_cell.angle_gamma   90.00
#
_symmetry.space_group_name_H-M   'P 1'
#
loop_
_entity.id
_entity.type
_entity.pdbx_description
1 polymer ?
#
loop_
_entity_poly.entity_id
_entity_poly.type
_entity_poly.pdbx_seq_one_letter_code
_entity_poly.pdbx_strand_id
1 'polypeptide(L)' 'MPRNIIISDQKPAPCSNSDCKAVQAIAPGVNFYEVLGLSPDPTFDIDVKDLRIKFFKIQQLIHPDSYSQNTN' A
#
# COMPACT_ATOMS: atom_id res chain seq x y z
N MET A 1 -10.94 9.36 -27.55
CA MET A 1 -11.24 9.97 -26.24
C MET A 1 -10.21 9.44 -25.25
N PRO A 2 -9.21 10.22 -24.84
CA PRO A 2 -8.24 9.74 -23.86
C PRO A 2 -8.87 9.77 -22.46
N ARG A 3 -8.86 8.63 -21.76
CA ARG A 3 -9.22 8.55 -20.34
C ARG A 3 -8.05 9.13 -19.54
N ASN A 4 -8.24 10.32 -18.99
CA ASN A 4 -7.38 10.88 -17.96
C ASN A 4 -7.52 10.02 -16.71
N ILE A 5 -6.55 9.15 -16.46
CA ILE A 5 -6.35 8.51 -15.16
C ILE A 5 -5.63 9.55 -14.31
N ILE A 6 -6.38 10.24 -13.46
CA ILE A 6 -5.80 11.09 -12.41
C ILE A 6 -5.20 10.13 -11.39
N ILE A 7 -3.89 9.90 -11.48
CA ILE A 7 -3.12 9.20 -10.46
C ILE A 7 -2.96 10.20 -9.30
N SER A 8 -3.96 10.27 -8.43
CA SER A 8 -3.84 10.97 -7.15
C SER A 8 -3.05 10.10 -6.17
N ASP A 9 -1.80 10.47 -5.93
CA ASP A 9 -1.09 10.30 -4.64
C ASP A 9 -1.15 8.91 -3.98
N GLN A 10 -0.92 7.83 -4.74
CA GLN A 10 -1.21 6.48 -4.27
C GLN A 10 0.01 5.69 -3.79
N LYS A 11 0.27 5.86 -2.48
CA LYS A 11 0.79 4.81 -1.59
C LYS A 11 -0.07 3.54 -1.77
N PRO A 12 0.50 2.32 -1.74
CA PRO A 12 -0.29 1.10 -1.63
C PRO A 12 -0.93 1.05 -0.25
N ALA A 13 -2.09 1.69 -0.14
CA ALA A 13 -2.97 1.63 1.00
C ALA A 13 -4.26 0.94 0.55
N PRO A 14 -4.93 0.18 1.43
CA PRO A 14 -6.34 -0.12 1.19
C PRO A 14 -7.05 1.21 0.88
N CYS A 15 -7.72 1.24 -0.28
CA CYS A 15 -8.35 2.46 -0.75
C CYS A 15 -9.37 2.90 0.31
N SER A 16 -9.11 4.04 0.95
CA SER A 16 -9.95 4.55 2.05
C SER A 16 -11.14 5.37 1.56
N ASN A 17 -11.32 5.46 0.24
CA ASN A 17 -12.44 6.13 -0.40
C ASN A 17 -13.69 5.23 -0.35
N SER A 18 -14.86 5.83 -0.17
CA SER A 18 -16.16 5.11 -0.12
C SER A 18 -16.44 4.26 -1.37
N ASP A 19 -15.75 4.56 -2.46
CA ASP A 19 -16.03 4.05 -3.80
C ASP A 19 -15.19 2.81 -4.17
N CYS A 20 -14.14 2.51 -3.38
CA CYS A 20 -13.16 1.48 -3.72
C CYS A 20 -12.92 0.56 -2.50
N LYS A 21 -13.71 -0.50 -2.36
CA LYS A 21 -13.54 -1.53 -1.31
C LYS A 21 -12.47 -2.58 -1.67
N ALA A 22 -11.52 -2.24 -2.54
CA ALA A 22 -10.56 -3.16 -3.13
C ALA A 22 -9.11 -2.66 -3.00
N VAL A 23 -8.18 -3.59 -2.85
CA VAL A 23 -6.73 -3.33 -2.87
C VAL A 23 -6.37 -2.77 -4.26
N GLN A 24 -5.63 -1.67 -4.29
CA GLN A 24 -5.19 -1.02 -5.52
C GLN A 24 -3.77 -1.43 -5.90
N ALA A 25 -3.45 -1.29 -7.18
CA ALA A 25 -2.09 -1.51 -7.66
C ALA A 25 -1.13 -0.45 -7.09
N ILE A 26 0.11 -0.85 -6.84
CA ILE A 26 1.18 0.06 -6.42
C ILE A 26 1.56 0.94 -7.61
N ALA A 27 1.69 2.25 -7.40
CA ALA A 27 2.15 3.15 -8.45
C ALA A 27 3.59 2.78 -8.92
N PRO A 28 3.90 2.89 -10.21
CA PRO A 28 5.24 2.66 -10.71
C PRO A 28 6.20 3.71 -10.15
N GLY A 29 7.40 3.28 -9.73
CA GLY A 29 8.43 4.16 -9.18
C GLY A 29 8.40 4.33 -7.66
N VAL A 30 7.40 3.78 -6.97
CA VAL A 30 7.36 3.75 -5.50
C VAL A 30 8.44 2.81 -4.97
N ASN A 31 9.23 3.29 -4.01
CA ASN A 31 10.31 2.51 -3.42
C ASN A 31 9.85 1.71 -2.17
N PHE A 32 10.68 0.78 -1.70
CA PHE A 32 10.32 -0.07 -0.55
C PHE A 32 10.07 0.70 0.75
N TYR A 33 10.76 1.82 0.96
CA TYR A 33 10.57 2.65 2.15
C TYR A 33 9.18 3.28 2.12
N GLU A 34 8.78 3.83 0.98
CA GLU A 34 7.44 4.39 0.78
C GLU A 34 6.34 3.33 0.94
N VAL A 35 6.53 2.13 0.36
CA VAL A 35 5.59 1.00 0.50
C VAL A 35 5.42 0.62 1.98
N LEU A 36 6.52 0.56 2.73
CA LEU A 36 6.50 0.17 4.15
C LEU A 36 6.15 1.33 5.09
N GLY A 37 5.86 2.52 4.56
CA GLY A 37 5.51 3.70 5.36
C GLY A 37 6.68 4.28 6.15
N LEU A 38 7.89 4.17 5.63
CA LEU A 38 9.11 4.83 6.09
C LEU A 38 9.32 6.15 5.33
N SER A 39 10.36 6.90 5.72
CA SER A 39 10.80 8.10 4.97
C SER A 39 11.16 7.71 3.53
N PRO A 40 10.76 8.49 2.50
CA PRO A 40 11.13 8.20 1.11
C PRO A 40 12.64 8.25 0.88
N ASP A 41 13.38 8.94 1.75
CA ASP A 41 14.84 9.01 1.72
C ASP A 41 15.44 7.70 2.28
N PRO A 42 16.08 6.86 1.44
CA PRO A 42 16.60 5.58 1.87
C PRO A 42 17.79 5.76 2.82
N THR A 43 17.77 5.03 3.94
CA THR A 43 18.81 5.06 4.97
C THR A 43 19.10 3.66 5.48
N PHE A 44 20.35 3.40 5.88
CA PHE A 44 20.73 2.13 6.52
C PHE A 44 20.28 2.03 7.97
N ASP A 45 20.07 3.17 8.63
CA ASP A 45 19.62 3.21 10.03
C ASP A 45 18.09 3.12 10.08
N ILE A 46 17.60 1.89 10.21
CA ILE A 46 16.17 1.58 10.22
C ILE A 46 15.79 1.02 11.59
N ASP A 47 14.78 1.61 12.23
CA ASP A 47 14.17 1.02 13.41
C ASP A 47 13.37 -0.23 13.02
N VAL A 48 13.98 -1.40 13.27
CA VAL A 48 13.39 -2.71 12.97
C VAL A 48 12.11 -3.00 13.77
N LYS A 49 11.91 -2.38 14.94
CA LYS A 49 10.68 -2.54 15.73
C LYS A 49 9.53 -1.80 15.08
N ASP A 50 9.76 -0.54 14.67
CA ASP A 50 8.77 0.25 13.95
C ASP A 50 8.42 -0.40 12.59
N LEU A 51 9.45 -0.85 11.86
CA LEU A 51 9.28 -1.56 10.59
C LEU A 51 8.38 -2.79 10.73
N ARG A 52 8.62 -3.61 11.76
CA ARG A 52 7.81 -4.80 12.05
C ARG A 52 6.34 -4.45 12.30
N ILE A 53 6.08 -3.38 13.06
CA ILE A 53 4.71 -2.93 13.36
C ILE A 53 4.03 -2.47 12.06
N LYS A 54 4.70 -1.66 11.25
CA LYS A 54 4.18 -1.17 9.96
C LYS A 54 3.90 -2.32 8.99
N PHE A 55 4.82 -3.27 8.89
CA PHE A 55 4.66 -4.46 8.07
C PHE A 55 3.41 -5.25 8.46
N PHE A 56 3.22 -5.56 9.75
CA PHE A 56 2.04 -6.30 10.19
C PHE A 56 0.74 -5.54 9.95
N LYS A 57 0.72 -4.22 10.13
CA LYS A 57 -0.46 -3.40 9.81
C LYS A 57 -0.81 -3.51 8.32
N ILE A 58 0.19 -3.41 7.44
CA ILE A 58 -0.02 -3.56 5.99
C ILE A 58 -0.57 -4.96 5.69
N GLN A 59 0.09 -6.01 6.19
CA GLN A 59 -0.35 -7.39 5.97
C GLN A 59 -1.78 -7.62 6.48
N GLN A 60 -2.14 -7.17 7.68
CA GLN A 60 -3.51 -7.29 8.18
C GLN A 60 -4.56 -6.65 7.26
N LEU A 61 -4.19 -5.63 6.49
CA LEU A 61 -5.08 -4.93 5.58
C LEU A 61 -5.17 -5.58 4.20
N ILE A 62 -4.08 -6.19 3.71
CA ILE A 62 -3.99 -6.65 2.31
C ILE A 62 -3.74 -8.16 2.16
N HIS A 63 -3.56 -8.91 3.25
CA HIS A 63 -3.20 -10.32 3.19
C HIS A 63 -4.25 -11.11 2.40
N PRO A 64 -3.86 -11.99 1.46
CA PRO A 64 -4.79 -12.69 0.58
C PRO A 64 -5.83 -13.53 1.33
N ASP A 65 -5.52 -14.02 2.54
CA ASP A 65 -6.49 -14.74 3.38
C ASP A 65 -7.77 -13.94 3.62
N SER A 66 -7.68 -12.62 3.79
CA SER A 66 -8.83 -11.72 3.96
C SER A 66 -9.71 -11.60 2.71
N TYR A 67 -9.18 -12.02 1.55
CA TYR A 67 -9.85 -11.98 0.25
C TYR A 67 -10.11 -13.39 -0.32
N SER A 68 -9.78 -14.45 0.42
CA SER A 68 -9.93 -15.84 -0.02
C SER A 68 -11.38 -16.25 -0.32
N GLN A 69 -12.35 -15.60 0.34
CA GLN A 69 -13.79 -15.81 0.14
C GLN A 69 -14.42 -14.79 -0.82
N ASN A 70 -13.62 -13.97 -1.50
CA ASN A 70 -14.12 -12.98 -2.46
C ASN A 70 -14.44 -13.68 -3.79
N THR A 71 -15.49 -14.51 -3.78
CA THR A 71 -16.08 -15.11 -4.97
C THR A 71 -16.91 -14.03 -5.67
N ASN A 72 -16.33 -13.35 -6.66
CA ASN A 72 -17.13 -12.54 -7.61
C ASN A 72 -18.19 -13.41 -8.28
#